data_AF-A0A933VNL1-F1
#
_entry.id   AF-A0A933VNL1-F1
#
_cell.length_a   1.000
_cell.length_b   1.000
_cell.length_c   1.000
_cell.angle_alpha   90.00
_cell.angle_beta   90.00
_cell.angle_gamma   90.00
#
_symmetry.space_group_name_H-M   'P 1'
#
loop_
_entity.id
_entity.type
_entity.pdbx_description
1 polymer ?
#
loop_
_entity_poly.entity_id
_entity_poly.type
_entity_poly.pdbx_seq_one_letter_code
_entity_poly.pdbx_strand_id
1 'polypeptide(L)'
;MVSAVDYLSRGHRPGLTVYDALEEALRWHIGALVAGYSEYPTEVERNDLPWDDPDALRTALEQLALHNPPDADDEQSTSAYALHTALTHWVRQMSDQYNEGCTWAHPA
;
A
#
# COMPACT_ATOMS: atom_id res chain seq x y z
N MET A 1 0.13 -5.11 -9.57
CA MET A 1 -0.95 -4.50 -8.77
C MET A 1 -2.33 -4.76 -9.39
N VAL A 2 -2.62 -4.24 -10.58
CA VAL A 2 -3.96 -4.43 -11.22
C VAL A 2 -4.39 -5.89 -11.28
N SER A 3 -3.51 -6.80 -11.69
CA SER A 3 -3.77 -8.24 -11.71
C SER A 3 -4.15 -8.83 -10.34
N ALA A 4 -3.46 -8.37 -9.28
CA ALA A 4 -3.71 -8.82 -7.92
C ALA A 4 -5.09 -8.33 -7.45
N VAL A 5 -5.40 -7.06 -7.69
CA VAL A 5 -6.70 -6.46 -7.36
C VAL A 5 -7.83 -7.16 -8.11
N ASP A 6 -7.66 -7.41 -9.42
CA ASP A 6 -8.66 -8.13 -10.22
C ASP A 6 -8.93 -9.52 -9.65
N TYR A 7 -7.88 -10.31 -9.37
CA TYR A 7 -8.01 -11.62 -8.75
C TYR A 7 -8.72 -11.57 -7.39
N LEU A 8 -8.25 -10.70 -6.49
CA LEU A 8 -8.81 -10.55 -5.15
C LEU A 8 -10.26 -10.09 -5.18
N SER A 9 -10.60 -9.13 -6.05
CA SER A 9 -11.95 -8.57 -6.17
C SER A 9 -12.99 -9.62 -6.58
N ARG A 10 -12.58 -10.66 -7.32
CA ARG A 10 -13.46 -11.73 -7.81
C ARG A 10 -13.73 -12.83 -6.79
N GLY A 11 -12.86 -13.01 -5.79
CA GLY A 11 -12.92 -14.20 -4.92
C GLY A 11 -12.69 -13.96 -3.44
N HIS A 12 -11.73 -13.13 -3.07
CA HIS A 12 -11.26 -13.03 -1.68
C HIS A 12 -11.66 -11.74 -0.97
N ARG A 13 -11.72 -10.63 -1.71
CA ARG A 13 -12.09 -9.30 -1.20
C ARG A 13 -13.08 -8.63 -2.17
N PRO A 14 -14.37 -9.06 -2.17
CA PRO A 14 -15.37 -8.52 -3.08
C PRO A 14 -15.49 -6.99 -2.95
N GLY A 15 -15.47 -6.30 -4.10
CA GLY A 15 -15.56 -4.84 -4.14
C GLY A 15 -14.25 -4.09 -3.94
N LEU A 16 -13.12 -4.78 -3.69
CA LEU A 16 -11.80 -4.16 -3.62
C LEU A 16 -11.45 -3.49 -4.96
N THR A 17 -11.20 -2.19 -4.93
CA THR A 17 -10.76 -1.41 -6.08
C THR A 17 -9.26 -1.18 -6.09
N VAL A 18 -8.73 -0.71 -7.21
CA VAL A 18 -7.32 -0.29 -7.33
C VAL A 18 -7.01 0.87 -6.38
N TYR A 19 -8.00 1.74 -6.11
CA TYR A 19 -7.87 2.85 -5.18
C TYR A 19 -7.77 2.36 -3.74
N ASP A 20 -8.59 1.39 -3.35
CA ASP A 20 -8.53 0.79 -2.01
C ASP A 20 -7.18 0.09 -1.79
N ALA A 21 -6.68 -0.63 -2.80
CA ALA A 21 -5.37 -1.29 -2.72
C ALA A 21 -4.21 -0.30 -2.65
N LEU A 22 -4.28 0.79 -3.40
CA LEU A 22 -3.27 1.86 -3.37
C LEU A 22 -3.26 2.56 -2.00
N GLU A 23 -4.44 2.91 -1.51
CA GLU A 23 -4.63 3.53 -0.20
C GLU A 23 -4.10 2.62 0.90
N GLU A 24 -4.49 1.34 0.91
CA GLU A 24 -4.03 0.35 1.89
C GLU A 24 -2.51 0.17 1.85
N ALA A 25 -1.90 0.14 0.66
CA ALA A 25 -0.46 0.06 0.50
C ALA A 25 0.27 1.28 1.10
N LEU A 26 -0.22 2.49 0.80
CA LEU A 26 0.33 3.75 1.33
C LEU A 26 0.20 3.81 2.85
N ARG A 27 -0.96 3.42 3.37
CA ARG A 27 -1.25 3.37 4.79
C ARG A 27 -0.25 2.49 5.54
N TRP A 28 0.04 1.29 5.03
CA TRP A 28 1.02 0.39 5.67
C TRP A 28 2.42 0.98 5.64
N HIS A 29 2.79 1.62 4.53
CA HIS A 29 4.09 2.25 4.38
C HIS A 29 4.29 3.43 5.33
N ILE A 30 3.31 4.33 5.44
CA ILE A 30 3.33 5.45 6.38
C ILE A 30 3.36 4.93 7.82
N GLY A 31 2.55 3.90 8.15
CA GLY A 31 2.58 3.26 9.46
C GLY A 31 3.98 2.74 9.82
N ALA A 32 4.65 2.08 8.88
CA ALA A 32 6.03 1.62 9.07
C ALA A 32 7.02 2.77 9.28
N LEU A 33 6.90 3.86 8.49
CA LEU A 33 7.74 5.06 8.62
C LEU A 33 7.56 5.74 9.98
N VAL A 34 6.30 5.98 10.39
CA VAL A 34 5.97 6.70 11.63
C VAL A 34 6.35 5.90 12.87
N ALA A 35 6.14 4.59 12.85
CA ALA A 35 6.46 3.72 13.97
C ALA A 35 7.96 3.36 14.06
N GLY A 36 8.76 3.71 13.04
CA GLY A 36 10.19 3.41 12.98
C GLY A 36 10.50 1.92 12.91
N TYR A 37 9.53 1.10 12.48
CA TYR A 37 9.70 -0.34 12.37
C TYR A 37 10.45 -0.70 11.09
N SER A 38 11.33 -1.71 11.19
CA SER A 38 11.93 -2.40 10.02
C SER A 38 10.92 -3.34 9.34
N GLU A 39 9.81 -3.67 10.00
CA GLU A 39 8.74 -4.54 9.50
C GLU A 39 7.39 -3.81 9.54
N TYR A 40 6.58 -4.06 8.52
CA TYR A 40 5.29 -3.39 8.31
C TYR A 40 4.27 -3.73 9.40
N PRO A 41 3.29 -2.83 9.66
CA PRO A 41 2.37 -2.96 10.77
C PRO A 41 1.58 -4.28 10.76
N THR A 42 1.46 -4.88 11.94
CA THR A 42 0.66 -6.06 12.23
C THR A 42 -0.82 -5.83 11.92
N GLU A 43 -1.63 -6.90 11.78
CA GLU A 43 -3.08 -6.75 11.53
C GLU A 43 -3.79 -5.89 12.57
N VAL A 44 -3.31 -5.88 13.81
CA VAL A 44 -3.86 -5.08 14.91
C VAL A 44 -3.59 -3.59 14.68
N GLU A 45 -2.35 -3.23 14.34
CA GLU A 45 -1.97 -1.85 14.04
C GLU A 45 -2.63 -1.32 12.75
N ARG A 46 -2.95 -2.22 11.80
CA ARG A 46 -3.71 -1.87 10.59
C ARG A 46 -5.16 -1.49 10.88
N ASN A 47 -5.77 -2.03 11.94
CA ASN A 47 -7.16 -1.77 12.33
C ASN A 47 -7.34 -0.53 13.22
N ASP A 48 -6.28 -0.07 13.91
CA ASP A 48 -6.33 1.09 14.82
C ASP A 48 -6.08 2.44 14.11
N LEU A 49 -5.88 2.45 12.80
CA LEU A 49 -5.66 3.69 12.07
C LEU A 49 -6.98 4.48 11.90
N PRO A 50 -6.96 5.82 12.05
CA PRO A 50 -8.16 6.63 12.17
C PRO A 50 -8.82 6.88 10.80
N TRP A 51 -9.73 6.01 10.37
CA TRP A 51 -10.26 6.03 9.00
C TRP A 51 -11.78 6.13 8.88
N ASP A 52 -12.42 6.91 9.76
CA ASP A 52 -13.68 7.58 9.38
C ASP A 52 -13.38 8.79 8.46
N ASP A 53 -12.56 8.57 7.44
CA ASP A 53 -12.19 9.60 6.46
C ASP A 53 -13.02 9.41 5.18
N PRO A 54 -13.80 10.43 4.74
CA PRO A 54 -14.55 10.35 3.50
C PRO A 54 -13.69 10.25 2.23
N ASP A 55 -12.37 10.53 2.31
CA ASP A 55 -11.44 10.48 1.19
C ASP A 55 -10.04 10.02 1.64
N ALA A 56 -9.99 8.77 2.12
CA ALA A 56 -8.80 8.18 2.71
C ALA A 56 -7.57 8.20 1.78
N LEU A 57 -7.77 8.09 0.46
CA LEU A 57 -6.67 8.11 -0.51
C LEU A 57 -5.99 9.49 -0.56
N ARG A 58 -6.76 10.58 -0.57
CA ARG A 58 -6.21 11.93 -0.54
C ARG A 58 -5.37 12.13 0.73
N THR A 59 -5.91 11.75 1.87
CA THR A 59 -5.19 11.85 3.15
C THR A 59 -3.92 11.02 3.16
N ALA A 60 -3.94 9.79 2.64
CA ALA A 60 -2.74 8.96 2.53
C ALA A 60 -1.66 9.60 1.64
N LEU A 61 -2.04 10.22 0.53
CA LEU A 61 -1.10 10.92 -0.36
C LEU A 61 -0.52 12.19 0.29
N GLU A 62 -1.33 12.96 1.01
CA GLU A 62 -0.88 14.13 1.76
C GLU A 62 0.12 13.74 2.86
N GLN A 63 -0.17 12.66 3.59
CA GLN A 63 0.72 12.10 4.61
C GLN A 63 2.02 11.58 3.99
N LEU A 64 1.97 10.92 2.83
CA LEU A 64 3.16 10.49 2.12
C LEU A 64 4.04 11.68 1.75
N ALA A 65 3.46 12.74 1.19
CA ALA A 65 4.19 13.95 0.82
C ALA A 65 4.81 14.66 2.03
N LEU A 66 4.11 14.65 3.17
CA LEU A 66 4.60 15.21 4.43
C LEU A 66 5.82 14.44 4.97
N HIS A 67 5.79 13.11 4.90
CA HIS A 67 6.83 12.23 5.43
C HIS A 67 7.98 11.96 4.45
N ASN A 68 7.79 12.26 3.17
CA ASN A 68 8.79 12.13 2.12
C ASN A 68 8.86 13.45 1.32
N PRO A 69 9.36 14.54 1.95
CA PRO A 69 9.59 15.78 1.23
C PRO A 69 10.63 15.50 0.13
N PRO A 70 10.46 16.07 -1.08
CA PRO A 70 11.43 15.87 -2.14
C PRO A 70 12.79 16.39 -1.66
N ASP A 71 13.74 15.48 -1.49
CA ASP A 71 15.11 15.86 -1.16
C ASP A 71 15.74 16.50 -2.39
N ALA A 72 16.38 17.67 -2.22
CA ALA A 72 16.88 18.44 -3.35
C ALA A 72 18.10 17.79 -4.02
N ASP A 73 18.79 16.90 -3.30
CA ASP A 73 20.07 16.30 -3.71
C ASP A 73 20.00 14.77 -3.95
N ASP A 74 18.88 14.11 -3.66
CA ASP A 74 18.73 12.65 -3.82
C ASP A 74 17.49 12.27 -4.63
N GLU A 75 17.69 12.06 -5.94
CA GLU A 75 16.63 11.62 -6.87
C GLU A 75 16.00 10.28 -6.45
N GLN A 76 16.67 9.45 -5.62
CA GLN A 76 16.14 8.17 -5.16
C GLN A 76 15.19 8.30 -3.97
N SER A 77 15.31 9.34 -3.14
CA SER A 77 14.43 9.61 -1.99
C SER A 77 13.22 10.46 -2.40
N THR A 78 12.63 10.13 -3.55
CA THR A 78 11.46 10.83 -4.10
C THR A 78 10.17 10.09 -3.71
N SER A 79 9.05 10.81 -3.62
CA SER A 79 7.71 10.23 -3.38
C SER A 79 7.35 9.09 -4.35
N ALA A 80 7.93 9.08 -5.56
CA ALA A 80 7.80 8.00 -6.53
C ALA A 80 8.43 6.68 -6.05
N TYR A 81 9.59 6.72 -5.40
CA TYR A 81 10.23 5.54 -4.81
C TYR A 81 9.43 4.99 -3.63
N ALA A 82 8.91 5.89 -2.78
CA ALA A 82 8.04 5.50 -1.67
C ALA A 82 6.75 4.84 -2.17
N LEU A 83 6.12 5.40 -3.21
CA LEU A 83 4.97 4.78 -3.90
C LEU A 83 5.33 3.40 -4.46
N HIS A 84 6.43 3.29 -5.20
CA HIS A 84 6.85 2.03 -5.79
C HIS A 84 7.11 0.95 -4.73
N THR A 85 7.75 1.33 -3.63
CA THR A 85 8.06 0.45 -2.49
C THR A 85 6.79 -0.01 -1.81
N ALA A 86 5.88 0.91 -1.47
CA ALA A 86 4.59 0.60 -0.86
C ALA A 86 3.78 -0.40 -1.71
N LEU A 87 3.67 -0.13 -3.02
CA LEU A 87 2.92 -0.98 -3.94
C LEU A 87 3.55 -2.36 -4.12
N THR A 88 4.88 -2.42 -4.25
CA THR A 88 5.60 -3.69 -4.40
C THR A 88 5.43 -4.56 -3.16
N HIS A 89 5.53 -3.95 -1.99
CA HIS A 89 5.32 -4.65 -0.73
C HIS A 89 3.90 -5.18 -0.60
N TRP A 90 2.89 -4.35 -0.87
CA TRP A 90 1.50 -4.77 -0.84
C TRP A 90 1.21 -5.95 -1.78
N VAL A 91 1.70 -5.87 -3.03
CA VAL A 91 1.50 -6.95 -4.02
C VAL A 91 2.15 -8.27 -3.55
N ARG A 92 3.33 -8.19 -2.93
CA ARG A 92 4.01 -9.36 -2.36
C ARG A 92 3.22 -9.94 -1.18
N GLN A 93 2.81 -9.10 -0.24
CA GLN A 93 2.02 -9.54 0.92
C GLN A 93 0.71 -10.22 0.48
N MET A 94 0.00 -9.66 -0.50
CA MET A 94 -1.22 -10.28 -1.03
C MET A 94 -0.93 -11.60 -1.75
N SER A 95 0.22 -11.71 -2.40
CA SER A 95 0.62 -12.96 -3.05
C SER A 95 0.86 -14.04 -2.00
N ASP A 96 1.58 -13.70 -0.94
CA ASP A 96 1.88 -14.63 0.16
C ASP A 96 0.60 -15.09 0.86
N GLN A 97 -0.40 -14.21 1.00
CA GLN A 97 -1.67 -14.55 1.66
C GLN A 97 -2.69 -15.28 0.77
N TYR A 98 -2.79 -14.92 -0.52
CA TYR A 98 -3.90 -15.35 -1.38
C TYR A 98 -3.49 -16.08 -2.65
N ASN A 99 -2.18 -16.19 -2.94
CA ASN A 99 -1.67 -16.82 -4.16
C ASN A 99 -0.44 -17.70 -3.93
N GLU A 100 -0.27 -18.22 -2.70
CA GLU A 100 0.85 -19.12 -2.34
C GLU A 100 2.24 -18.55 -2.68
N GLY A 101 2.37 -17.21 -2.68
CA GLY A 101 3.61 -16.52 -3.07
C GLY A 101 3.87 -16.46 -4.59
N CYS A 102 2.97 -16.97 -5.44
CA CYS A 102 3.12 -16.97 -6.89
C CYS A 102 2.90 -15.58 -7.53
N THR A 103 3.52 -15.33 -8.68
CA THR A 103 3.27 -14.10 -9.44
C THR A 103 1.84 -14.06 -9.98
N TRP A 104 1.22 -12.88 -9.94
CA TRP A 104 -0.12 -12.67 -10.48
C TRP A 104 -0.14 -12.73 -12.01
N ALA A 105 -1.00 -13.59 -12.57
CA ALA A 105 -1.21 -13.65 -14.01
C ALA A 105 -1.76 -12.31 -14.53
N HIS A 106 -1.24 -11.81 -15.65
CA HIS A 106 -1.79 -10.61 -16.27
C HIS A 106 -3.25 -10.86 -16.70
N PRO A 107 -4.19 -9.96 -16.38
CA PRO A 107 -5.55 -10.06 -16.87
C PRO A 107 -5.52 -10.00 -18.40
N ALA A 108 -6.24 -10.92 -19.04
CA ALA A 108 -6.39 -10.98 -20.49
C ALA A 108 -7.36 -9.90 -21.02
#